data_AF-D0MQM3-F1
#
_entry.id   AF-D0MQM3-F1
#
_cell.length_a   1.000
_cell.length_b   1.000
_cell.length_c   1.000
_cell.angle_alpha   90.00
_cell.angle_beta   90.00
_cell.angle_gamma   90.00
#
_symmetry.space_group_name_H-M   'P 1'
#
loop_
_entity.id
_entity.type
_entity.pdbx_description
1 polymer ?
#
loop_
_entity_poly.entity_id
_entity_poly.type
_entity_poly.pdbx_seq_one_letter_code
_entity_poly.pdbx_strand_id
1 'polypeptide(L)'
;MVISSVTIRAGERLDGLTVQVAAPKEMTFTHGGTGGKENTLTLERGEYITTMDVHWGQKSGHTRIFYMNLVTNKGNKVSGGSETKEKGSVTAPRGYQLAGFFGRYGDEMDLIGALFGGPHGNAFSRISTRSSLDKRSARSRSDRTSEWMP
;
A
#
# COMPACT_ATOMS: atom_id res chain seq x y z
N MET A 1 -17.47 6.16 5.23
CA MET A 1 -16.24 6.78 5.76
C MET A 1 -15.80 7.85 4.78
N VAL A 2 -15.33 8.99 5.27
CA VAL A 2 -14.79 10.08 4.44
C VAL A 2 -13.36 10.35 4.89
N ILE A 3 -12.39 10.13 4.00
CA ILE A 3 -10.99 10.53 4.21
C ILE A 3 -10.86 11.99 3.77
N SER A 4 -10.29 12.84 4.62
CA SER A 4 -10.05 14.25 4.30
C SER A 4 -8.65 14.50 3.78
N SER A 5 -7.65 13.75 4.25
CA SER A 5 -6.29 13.88 3.76
C SER A 5 -5.46 12.61 3.94
N VAL A 6 -4.40 12.51 3.14
CA VAL A 6 -3.33 11.54 3.34
C VAL A 6 -1.98 12.25 3.25
N THR A 7 -1.10 11.96 4.20
CA THR A 7 0.27 12.48 4.26
C THR A 7 1.27 11.34 4.16
N ILE A 8 2.14 11.42 3.16
CA ILE A 8 3.31 10.55 2.99
C ILE A 8 4.53 11.26 3.58
N ARG A 9 5.24 10.59 4.49
CA ARG A 9 6.56 11.03 4.97
C ARG A 9 7.64 10.22 4.27
N ALA A 10 8.53 10.89 3.55
CA ALA A 10 9.60 10.20 2.84
C ALA A 10 10.87 11.05 2.66
N GLY A 11 12.02 10.41 2.85
CA GLY A 11 13.33 10.84 2.35
C GLY A 11 13.75 9.99 1.14
N GLU A 12 14.87 9.27 1.26
CA GLU A 12 15.25 8.23 0.29
C GLU A 12 14.25 7.05 0.26
N ARG A 13 13.62 6.79 1.40
CA ARG A 13 12.68 5.69 1.65
C ARG A 13 11.39 6.23 2.25
N LEU A 14 10.39 5.38 2.35
CA LEU A 14 9.11 5.72 2.98
C LEU A 14 9.26 5.62 4.50
N ASP A 15 9.22 6.77 5.18
CA ASP A 15 9.33 6.86 6.63
C ASP A 15 7.98 6.61 7.32
N GLY A 16 6.89 7.16 6.77
CA GLY A 16 5.58 7.07 7.42
C GLY A 16 4.41 7.49 6.56
N LEU A 17 3.21 7.22 7.09
CA LEU A 17 1.93 7.46 6.44
C LEU A 17 0.90 7.88 7.48
N THR A 18 0.23 9.00 7.23
CA THR A 18 -0.87 9.49 8.05
C THR A 18 -2.15 9.60 7.21
N VAL A 19 -3.27 9.14 7.75
CA VAL A 19 -4.61 9.26 7.16
C VAL A 19 -5.50 10.01 8.12
N GLN A 20 -6.16 11.05 7.63
CA GLN A 20 -7.18 11.77 8.37
C GLN A 20 -8.57 11.38 7.85
N VAL A 21 -9.42 10.93 8.76
CA VAL A 21 -10.83 10.63 8.51
C VAL A 21 -11.66 11.79 9.06
N ALA A 22 -12.59 12.31 8.27
CA ALA A 22 -13.51 13.37 8.66
C ALA A 22 -14.89 12.85 9.11
N ALA A 23 -15.34 11.69 8.59
CA ALA A 23 -16.65 11.14 8.92
C ALA A 23 -16.67 9.60 8.91
N PRO A 24 -17.51 8.94 9.75
CA PRO A 24 -18.54 9.53 10.63
C PRO A 24 -18.00 10.17 11.92
N LYS A 25 -16.74 9.92 12.24
CA LYS A 25 -16.03 10.53 13.37
C LYS A 25 -14.64 10.93 12.91
N GLU A 26 -14.19 12.10 13.35
CA GLU A 26 -12.82 12.54 13.09
C GLU A 26 -11.82 11.60 13.76
N MET A 27 -10.90 11.07 12.97
CA MET A 27 -9.86 10.15 13.43
C MET A 27 -8.58 10.38 12.62
N THR A 28 -7.43 10.28 13.29
CA THR A 28 -6.12 10.31 12.65
C THR A 28 -5.42 8.99 12.89
N PHE A 29 -4.95 8.36 11.81
CA PHE A 29 -4.18 7.13 11.87
C PHE A 29 -2.79 7.38 11.32
N THR A 30 -1.76 7.20 12.14
CA THR A 30 -0.36 7.39 11.76
C THR A 30 0.40 6.09 11.92
N HIS A 31 1.18 5.74 10.91
CA HIS A 31 2.09 4.59 10.89
C HIS A 31 3.47 5.04 10.43
N GLY A 32 4.52 4.37 10.90
CA GLY A 32 5.90 4.69 10.55
C GLY A 32 6.57 5.69 11.50
N GLY A 33 7.78 6.10 11.13
CA GLY A 33 8.60 7.03 11.89
C GLY A 33 8.32 8.50 11.58
N THR A 34 9.02 9.37 12.30
CA THR A 34 8.94 10.84 12.15
C THR A 34 9.98 11.38 11.17
N GLY A 35 10.72 10.52 10.47
CA GLY A 35 11.69 10.90 9.45
C GLY A 35 11.03 11.47 8.19
N GLY A 36 11.87 11.78 7.19
CA GLY A 36 11.43 12.23 5.87
C GLY A 36 10.71 13.59 5.83
N LYS A 37 10.42 14.04 4.61
CA LYS A 37 9.59 15.22 4.35
C LYS A 37 8.13 14.82 4.18
N GLU A 38 7.22 15.64 4.71
CA GLU A 38 5.78 15.48 4.51
C GLU A 38 5.34 15.92 3.12
N ASN A 39 4.58 15.06 2.47
CA ASN A 39 3.83 15.34 1.24
C ASN A 39 2.37 15.01 1.51
N THR A 40 1.50 16.02 1.48
CA THR A 40 0.09 15.88 1.85
C THR A 40 -0.80 16.08 0.64
N LEU A 41 -1.78 15.19 0.48
CA LEU A 41 -2.93 15.37 -0.40
C LEU A 41 -4.18 15.57 0.44
N THR A 42 -4.77 16.75 0.31
CA THR A 42 -6.12 17.03 0.82
C THR A 42 -7.12 16.58 -0.24
N LEU A 43 -8.09 15.77 0.16
CA LEU A 43 -9.12 15.25 -0.72
C LEU A 43 -10.31 16.22 -0.76
N GLU A 44 -10.74 16.56 -1.96
CA GLU A 44 -11.95 17.35 -2.16
C GLU A 44 -13.22 16.52 -1.91
N ARG A 45 -14.36 17.21 -1.85
CA ARG A 45 -15.66 16.53 -1.82
C ARG A 45 -15.82 15.59 -3.02
N GLY A 46 -16.17 14.34 -2.74
CA GLY A 46 -16.34 13.28 -3.75
C GLY A 46 -15.03 12.73 -4.30
N GLU A 47 -13.88 13.15 -3.77
CA GLU A 47 -12.58 12.61 -4.10
C GLU A 47 -12.18 11.49 -3.14
N TYR A 48 -11.63 10.41 -3.68
CA TYR A 48 -11.18 9.26 -2.92
C TYR A 48 -10.04 8.54 -3.63
N ILE A 49 -9.19 7.89 -2.84
CA ILE A 49 -8.03 7.16 -3.34
C ILE A 49 -8.49 5.85 -3.99
N THR A 50 -8.04 5.63 -5.21
CA THR A 50 -8.34 4.44 -6.02
C THR A 50 -7.13 3.57 -6.27
N THR A 51 -5.92 4.13 -6.27
CA THR A 51 -4.71 3.38 -6.64
C THR A 51 -3.60 3.62 -5.63
N MET A 52 -2.86 2.57 -5.31
CA MET A 52 -1.62 2.63 -4.56
C MET A 52 -0.51 1.88 -5.31
N ASP A 53 0.52 2.61 -5.70
CA ASP A 53 1.76 2.08 -6.27
C ASP A 53 2.87 2.14 -5.21
N VAL A 54 3.61 1.05 -5.05
CA VAL A 54 4.70 0.95 -4.08
C VAL A 54 5.92 0.32 -4.72
N HIS A 55 7.11 0.84 -4.38
CA HIS A 55 8.37 0.24 -4.76
C HIS A 55 9.14 -0.15 -3.48
N TRP A 56 9.82 -1.28 -3.52
CA TRP A 56 10.56 -1.82 -2.37
C TRP A 56 11.98 -2.25 -2.75
N GLY A 57 12.82 -2.48 -1.75
CA GLY A 57 14.20 -2.89 -1.96
C GLY A 57 14.84 -3.43 -0.69
N GLN A 58 16.06 -3.95 -0.82
CA GLN A 58 16.85 -4.40 0.33
C GLN A 58 17.68 -3.23 0.89
N LYS A 59 17.63 -3.07 2.22
CA LYS A 59 18.51 -2.18 2.99
C LYS A 59 19.02 -2.94 4.20
N SER A 60 20.34 -3.07 4.32
CA SER A 60 20.98 -3.73 5.46
C SER A 60 20.40 -5.12 5.78
N GLY A 61 20.11 -5.92 4.74
CA GLY A 61 19.53 -7.26 4.89
C GLY A 61 18.00 -7.32 5.03
N HIS A 62 17.31 -6.19 5.20
CA HIS A 62 15.86 -6.13 5.37
C HIS A 62 15.16 -5.53 4.14
N THR A 63 13.96 -6.02 3.84
CA THR A 63 13.09 -5.39 2.83
C THR A 63 12.48 -4.12 3.43
N ARG A 64 12.57 -3.02 2.69
CA ARG A 64 11.99 -1.71 3.04
C ARG A 64 11.16 -1.18 1.88
N ILE A 65 10.15 -0.38 2.19
CA ILE A 65 9.39 0.39 1.20
C ILE A 65 10.19 1.64 0.88
N PHE A 66 10.58 1.79 -0.38
CA PHE A 66 11.38 2.92 -0.85
C PHE A 66 10.52 4.04 -1.40
N TYR A 67 9.38 3.72 -2.00
CA TYR A 67 8.51 4.69 -2.64
C TYR A 67 7.04 4.30 -2.50
N MET A 68 6.20 5.32 -2.43
CA MET A 68 4.76 5.20 -2.53
C MET A 68 4.20 6.31 -3.43
N ASN A 69 3.17 5.96 -4.20
CA ASN A 69 2.30 6.89 -4.92
C ASN A 69 0.85 6.49 -4.70
N LEU A 70 0.01 7.46 -4.38
CA LEU A 70 -1.44 7.32 -4.24
C LEU A 70 -2.11 8.16 -5.32
N VAL A 71 -3.12 7.60 -5.99
CA VAL A 71 -3.90 8.28 -7.03
C VAL A 71 -5.38 8.25 -6.69
N THR A 72 -6.07 9.36 -6.94
CA THR A 72 -7.50 9.51 -6.67
C THR A 72 -8.35 9.27 -7.92
N ASN A 73 -9.65 9.08 -7.72
CA ASN A 73 -10.64 9.01 -8.79
C ASN A 73 -10.69 10.29 -9.65
N LYS A 74 -10.16 11.42 -9.17
CA LYS A 74 -10.06 12.68 -9.92
C LYS A 74 -8.70 12.88 -10.60
N GLY A 75 -7.77 11.92 -10.45
CA GLY A 75 -6.44 11.98 -11.05
C GLY A 75 -5.40 12.78 -10.26
N ASN A 76 -5.76 13.31 -9.08
CA ASN A 76 -4.77 13.89 -8.18
C ASN A 76 -3.90 12.80 -7.57
N LYS A 77 -2.68 13.17 -7.19
CA LYS A 77 -1.70 12.24 -6.66
C LYS A 77 -0.86 12.82 -5.55
N VAL A 78 -0.36 11.93 -4.69
CA VAL A 78 0.72 12.22 -3.74
C VAL A 78 1.70 11.08 -3.75
N SER A 79 2.99 11.43 -3.77
CA SER A 79 4.06 10.46 -3.75
C SER A 79 5.23 10.93 -2.90
N GLY A 80 6.11 9.99 -2.58
CA GLY A 80 7.34 10.27 -1.85
C GLY A 80 8.27 9.06 -1.86
N GLY A 81 9.57 9.33 -1.68
CA GLY A 81 10.61 8.31 -1.67
C GLY A 81 11.32 8.15 -3.00
N SER A 82 12.05 7.05 -3.18
CA SER A 82 12.85 6.77 -4.37
C SER A 82 12.34 5.53 -5.11
N GLU A 83 12.13 5.63 -6.42
CA GLU A 83 11.71 4.48 -7.21
C GLU A 83 12.80 3.40 -7.26
N THR A 84 12.39 2.14 -7.14
CA THR A 84 13.27 0.97 -7.33
C THR A 84 12.74 0.07 -8.45
N LYS A 85 13.52 -0.96 -8.80
CA LYS A 85 13.14 -1.97 -9.81
C LYS A 85 11.97 -2.85 -9.36
N GLU A 86 11.90 -3.17 -8.07
CA GLU A 86 10.86 -4.04 -7.51
C GLU A 86 9.66 -3.18 -7.11
N LYS A 87 8.52 -3.42 -7.74
CA LYS A 87 7.33 -2.60 -7.58
C LYS A 87 6.05 -3.39 -7.73
N GLY A 88 4.98 -2.84 -7.17
CA GLY A 88 3.64 -3.41 -7.19
C GLY A 88 2.60 -2.31 -7.12
N SER A 89 1.44 -2.57 -7.71
CA SER A 89 0.32 -1.63 -7.74
C SER A 89 -0.96 -2.36 -7.39
N VAL A 90 -1.85 -1.68 -6.68
CA VAL A 90 -3.24 -2.12 -6.48
C VAL A 90 -4.19 -1.01 -6.83
N THR A 91 -5.23 -1.39 -7.54
CA THR A 91 -6.35 -0.52 -7.91
C THR A 91 -7.61 -1.05 -7.28
N ALA A 92 -8.37 -0.17 -6.65
CA ALA A 92 -9.68 -0.46 -6.08
C ALA A 92 -10.61 -0.98 -7.19
N PRO A 93 -11.40 -2.04 -6.95
CA PRO A 93 -12.50 -2.41 -7.84
C PRO A 93 -13.47 -1.24 -8.04
N ARG A 94 -14.22 -1.25 -9.14
CA ARG A 94 -15.23 -0.20 -9.40
C ARG A 94 -16.21 -0.09 -8.24
N GLY A 95 -16.45 1.14 -7.78
CA GLY A 95 -17.33 1.43 -6.65
C GLY A 95 -16.69 1.27 -5.26
N TYR A 96 -15.42 0.89 -5.18
CA TYR A 96 -14.67 0.81 -3.94
C TYR A 96 -13.73 2.02 -3.79
N GLN A 97 -13.43 2.36 -2.54
CA GLN A 97 -12.46 3.37 -2.16
C GLN A 97 -11.51 2.81 -1.10
N LEU A 98 -10.35 3.44 -0.95
CA LEU A 98 -9.44 3.13 0.15
C LEU A 98 -10.16 3.28 1.50
N ALA A 99 -10.17 2.20 2.27
CA ALA A 99 -10.74 2.11 3.61
C ALA A 99 -9.68 2.18 4.72
N GLY A 100 -8.41 1.94 4.39
CA GLY A 100 -7.30 2.02 5.34
C GLY A 100 -6.05 1.33 4.84
N PHE A 101 -5.02 1.35 5.67
CA PHE A 101 -3.75 0.68 5.41
C PHE A 101 -3.43 -0.29 6.54
N PHE A 102 -2.61 -1.30 6.25
CA PHE A 102 -2.00 -2.18 7.24
C PHE A 102 -0.55 -2.44 6.86
N GLY A 103 0.29 -2.76 7.83
CA GLY A 103 1.71 -2.91 7.54
C GLY A 103 2.55 -3.26 8.76
N ARG A 104 3.86 -3.29 8.54
CA ARG A 104 4.88 -3.37 9.58
C ARG A 104 5.80 -2.18 9.41
N TYR A 105 6.15 -1.54 10.52
CA TYR A 105 7.00 -0.37 10.53
C TYR A 105 7.90 -0.36 11.78
N GLY A 106 9.00 0.38 11.67
CA GLY A 106 9.83 0.85 12.77
C GLY A 106 10.12 2.33 12.52
N ASP A 107 11.39 2.70 12.45
CA ASP A 107 11.79 4.05 12.00
C ASP A 107 11.40 4.32 10.53
N GLU A 108 11.28 3.26 9.73
CA GLU A 108 10.84 3.28 8.32
C GLU A 108 9.77 2.20 8.08
N MET A 109 9.07 2.29 6.94
CA MET A 109 8.05 1.33 6.53
C MET A 109 8.67 0.06 5.92
N ASP A 110 8.36 -1.11 6.47
CA ASP A 110 8.85 -2.40 5.95
C ASP A 110 7.87 -3.05 4.98
N LEU A 111 6.59 -2.95 5.33
CA LEU A 111 5.49 -3.66 4.69
C LEU A 111 4.28 -2.73 4.67
N ILE A 112 3.59 -2.66 3.55
CA ILE A 112 2.34 -1.91 3.43
C ILE A 112 1.35 -2.61 2.51
N GLY A 113 0.08 -2.58 2.89
CA GLY A 113 -1.07 -3.02 2.12
C GLY A 113 -2.24 -2.06 2.29
N ALA A 114 -3.20 -2.14 1.37
CA ALA A 114 -4.38 -1.29 1.33
C ALA A 114 -5.65 -2.12 1.53
N LEU A 115 -6.60 -1.60 2.28
CA LEU A 115 -7.95 -2.14 2.41
C LEU A 115 -8.86 -1.30 1.53
N PHE A 116 -9.72 -1.94 0.72
CA PHE A 116 -10.72 -1.26 -0.08
C PHE A 116 -12.12 -1.60 0.42
N GLY A 117 -12.96 -0.58 0.62
CA GLY A 117 -14.36 -0.72 1.05
C GLY A 117 -15.32 -0.19 0.00
N GLY A 118 -16.44 -0.87 -0.21
CA GLY A 118 -17.45 -0.51 -1.20
C GLY A 118 -18.88 -0.76 -0.71
N PRO A 119 -19.89 -0.31 -1.48
CA PRO A 119 -21.31 -0.39 -1.09
C PRO A 119 -21.85 -1.82 -0.95
N HIS A 120 -21.12 -2.84 -1.42
CA HIS A 120 -21.49 -4.25 -1.33
C HIS A 120 -20.64 -5.06 -0.33
N GLY A 121 -19.77 -4.42 0.46
CA GLY A 121 -18.88 -5.07 1.43
C GLY A 121 -17.42 -4.61 1.33
N ASN A 122 -16.51 -5.30 2.03
CA ASN A 122 -15.07 -5.01 2.01
C ASN A 122 -14.38 -5.92 0.98
N ALA A 123 -13.56 -5.34 0.10
CA ALA A 123 -12.67 -6.08 -0.79
C ALA A 123 -11.23 -5.98 -0.27
N PHE A 124 -10.65 -7.11 0.08
CA PHE A 124 -9.29 -7.19 0.58
C PHE A 124 -8.31 -7.32 -0.58
N SER A 125 -7.38 -6.38 -0.72
CA SER A 125 -6.22 -6.55 -1.59
C SER A 125 -4.95 -6.54 -0.75
N ARG A 126 -4.26 -7.68 -0.71
CA ARG A 126 -2.91 -7.73 -0.17
C ARG A 126 -1.93 -7.46 -1.31
N ILE A 127 -1.18 -6.36 -1.21
CA ILE A 127 0.14 -6.34 -1.85
C ILE A 127 1.04 -7.26 -1.02
N SER A 128 1.25 -8.46 -1.52
CA SER A 128 2.27 -9.36 -0.99
C SER A 128 3.63 -8.82 -1.43
N THR A 129 4.40 -8.28 -0.50
CA THR A 129 5.80 -7.87 -0.70
C THR A 129 6.75 -9.07 -0.77
N ARG A 130 6.26 -10.28 -1.07
CA ARG A 130 7.11 -11.47 -1.23
C ARG A 130 8.21 -11.12 -2.23
N SER A 131 9.43 -11.03 -1.72
CA SER A 131 10.62 -10.81 -2.53
C SER A 131 10.71 -11.90 -3.60
N SER A 132 11.33 -11.57 -4.74
CA SER A 132 11.53 -12.52 -5.84
C SER A 132 12.27 -13.81 -5.44
N LEU A 133 12.83 -13.89 -4.22
CA LEU A 133 13.44 -15.09 -3.65
C LEU A 133 12.43 -16.21 -3.36
N ASP A 134 11.15 -15.91 -3.09
CA ASP A 134 10.16 -16.94 -2.75
C ASP A 134 9.44 -17.53 -3.97
N LYS A 135 9.67 -16.97 -5.18
CA LYS A 135 9.17 -17.58 -6.43
C LYS A 135 9.91 -18.89 -6.80
N ARG A 136 11.02 -19.22 -6.14
CA ARG A 136 11.74 -20.49 -6.35
C ARG A 136 11.15 -21.66 -5.56
N SER A 137 10.38 -21.43 -4.50
CA SER A 137 9.80 -22.52 -3.68
C SER A 137 8.47 -23.05 -4.24
N ALA A 138 7.76 -22.25 -5.04
CA ALA A 138 6.48 -22.65 -5.64
C ALA A 138 6.61 -23.49 -6.92
N ARG A 139 7.82 -23.64 -7.49
CA ARG A 139 8.04 -24.37 -8.76
C ARG A 139 8.35 -25.87 -8.59
N SER A 140 8.38 -26.40 -7.37
CA SER A 140 8.72 -27.82 -7.13
C SER A 140 7.55 -28.70 -6.64
N ARG A 141 6.30 -28.23 -6.72
CA ARG A 141 5.13 -28.99 -6.24
C ARG A 141 3.99 -29.16 -7.26
N SER A 142 4.24 -28.92 -8.56
CA SER A 142 3.29 -29.27 -9.63
C SER A 142 3.69 -30.50 -10.47
N ASP A 143 4.90 -31.06 -10.28
CA ASP A 143 5.36 -32.26 -10.99
C ASP A 143 5.46 -33.45 -10.03
N ARG A 144 4.30 -34.00 -9.67
CA ARG A 144 4.08 -35.41 -9.32
C ARG A 144 2.65 -35.58 -8.81
N THR A 145 1.76 -36.01 -9.71
CA THR A 145 0.89 -37.20 -9.54
C THR A 145 -0.10 -37.23 -10.71
N SER A 146 0.37 -37.70 -11.86
CA SER A 146 -0.48 -38.33 -12.87
C SER A 146 -0.14 -39.82 -12.86
N GLU A 147 -0.68 -40.55 -11.89
CA GLU A 147 -0.68 -42.01 -11.95
C GLU A 147 -1.80 -42.53 -11.05
N TRP A 148 -2.60 -43.44 -11.62
CA TRP A 148 -3.65 -44.27 -11.03
C TRP A 148 -5.09 -43.69 -11.00
N MET A 149 -5.78 -43.90 -12.13
CA MET A 149 -7.17 -44.39 -12.10
C MET A 149 -7.15 -45.87 -11.66
N PRO A 150 -8.22 -46.35 -11.02
CA PRO A 150 -9.29 -46.99 -11.80
C PRO A 150 -10.61 -46.22 -11.80
#